data_AF-A0A7V6XLD5-F1
#
_entry.id   AF-A0A7V6XLD5-F1
#
_cell.length_a   1.000
_cell.length_b   1.000
_cell.length_c   1.000
_cell.angle_alpha   90.00
_cell.angle_beta   90.00
_cell.angle_gamma   90.00
#
_symmetry.space_group_name_H-M   'P 1'
#
loop_
_entity.id
_entity.type
_entity.pdbx_description
1 polymer ?
#
loop_
_entity_poly.entity_id
_entity_poly.type
_entity_poly.pdbx_seq_one_letter_code
_entity_poly.pdbx_strand_id
1 'polypeptide(L)'
;MKYRKHVVITVMVILACILIGSVTNAASVSKKIDALYQDIKIVVNGKQVKTDREPFINKGSTYLPIRPVLEELGATVGWDSVNKIVKIDMKKEAPVSSQELEALRMQGYYKDAEINRLTKEIEDLKDEIKKLEKEEKKASKYKDLEDYLYDEYSTWERIRFNYYVYEYRNSVELIIDFDYDRYESRWDDIRERRIENWLGEIYDIADEIYDGKDFYGTIEDEYDGEVFVEFESYRGRLDIEFL
;
A
#
# COMPACT_ATOMS: atom_id res chain seq x y z
N MET A 1 -29.73 -83.97 73.72
CA MET A 1 -28.33 -83.75 73.27
C MET A 1 -28.18 -83.11 71.87
N LYS A 2 -29.25 -82.56 71.25
CA LYS A 2 -29.20 -81.94 69.90
C LYS A 2 -28.75 -80.47 69.87
N TYR A 3 -29.07 -79.68 70.89
CA TYR A 3 -28.77 -78.23 70.91
C TYR A 3 -27.29 -77.87 71.16
N ARG A 4 -26.52 -78.73 71.84
CA ARG A 4 -25.09 -78.47 72.13
C ARG A 4 -24.19 -78.49 70.89
N LYS A 5 -24.53 -79.25 69.84
CA LYS A 5 -23.73 -79.32 68.60
C LYS A 5 -23.90 -78.08 67.73
N HIS A 6 -25.11 -77.54 67.64
CA HIS A 6 -25.38 -76.33 66.84
C HIS A 6 -24.76 -75.08 67.44
N VAL A 7 -24.76 -74.94 68.78
CA VAL A 7 -24.11 -73.81 69.46
C VAL A 7 -22.60 -73.79 69.23
N VAL A 8 -21.94 -74.95 69.29
CA VAL A 8 -20.49 -75.06 69.03
C VAL A 8 -20.15 -74.71 67.58
N ILE A 9 -20.99 -75.11 66.62
CA ILE A 9 -20.81 -74.78 65.20
C ILE A 9 -20.98 -73.27 64.97
N THR A 10 -22.02 -72.63 65.56
CA THR A 10 -22.18 -71.17 65.44
C THR A 10 -21.03 -70.39 66.09
N VAL A 11 -20.50 -70.86 67.23
CA VAL A 11 -19.35 -70.21 67.88
C VAL A 11 -18.07 -70.40 67.05
N MET A 12 -17.87 -71.56 66.41
CA MET A 12 -16.74 -71.76 65.50
C MET A 12 -16.84 -70.90 64.23
N VAL A 13 -18.04 -70.72 63.67
CA VAL A 13 -18.24 -69.86 62.48
C VAL A 13 -17.99 -68.40 62.82
N ILE A 14 -18.41 -67.94 64.00
CA ILE A 14 -18.14 -66.57 64.46
C ILE A 14 -16.64 -66.36 64.72
N LEU A 15 -15.95 -67.34 65.32
CA LEU A 15 -14.49 -67.28 65.50
C LEU A 15 -13.73 -67.31 64.17
N ALA A 16 -14.20 -68.09 63.20
CA ALA A 16 -13.61 -68.15 61.86
C ALA A 16 -13.80 -66.85 61.09
N CYS A 17 -14.96 -66.17 61.25
CA CYS A 17 -15.20 -64.87 60.63
C CYS A 17 -14.34 -63.74 61.22
N ILE A 18 -13.95 -63.82 62.50
CA ILE A 18 -13.08 -62.82 63.14
C ILE A 18 -11.61 -62.99 62.67
N LEU A 19 -11.19 -64.19 62.29
CA LEU A 19 -9.82 -64.47 61.83
C LEU A 19 -9.55 -64.08 60.36
N ILE A 20 -10.58 -63.77 59.57
CA ILE A 20 -10.45 -63.41 58.13
C ILE A 20 -10.44 -61.88 57.94
N GLY A 21 -10.65 -61.10 59.00
CA GLY A 21 -10.69 -59.64 58.98
C GLY A 21 -9.33 -58.94 58.96
N SER A 22 -8.40 -59.33 58.09
CA SER A 22 -7.17 -58.55 57.85
C SER A 22 -7.44 -57.50 56.78
N VAL A 23 -7.89 -56.31 57.19
CA VAL A 23 -7.93 -55.15 56.30
C VAL A 23 -6.49 -54.74 55.95
N THR A 24 -6.06 -55.02 54.73
CA THR A 24 -4.79 -54.53 54.19
C THR A 24 -4.91 -53.03 53.92
N ASN A 25 -4.61 -52.21 54.92
CA ASN A 25 -4.36 -50.79 54.67
C ASN A 25 -3.10 -50.69 53.80
N ALA A 26 -3.24 -50.18 52.58
CA ALA A 26 -2.10 -49.82 51.75
C ALA A 26 -1.28 -48.76 52.50
N ALA A 27 -0.19 -49.18 53.14
CA ALA A 27 0.72 -48.26 53.78
C ALA A 27 1.34 -47.37 52.69
N SER A 28 1.05 -46.08 52.74
CA SER A 28 1.72 -45.11 51.87
C SER A 28 3.18 -45.05 52.29
N VAL A 29 4.06 -45.66 51.50
CA VAL A 29 5.51 -45.60 51.72
C VAL A 29 6.01 -44.23 51.25
N SER A 30 6.49 -43.41 52.18
CA SER A 30 7.16 -42.14 51.86
C SER A 30 8.66 -42.39 51.66
N LYS A 31 9.21 -41.90 50.55
CA LYS A 31 10.65 -41.96 50.26
C LYS A 31 11.20 -40.53 50.18
N LYS A 32 12.29 -40.27 50.89
CA LYS A 32 13.03 -39.00 50.78
C LYS A 32 13.77 -38.95 49.44
N ILE A 33 13.80 -37.77 48.83
CA ILE A 33 14.56 -37.47 47.62
C ILE A 33 15.51 -36.31 47.91
N ASP A 34 16.69 -36.33 47.29
CA ASP A 34 17.63 -35.20 47.31
C ASP A 34 17.26 -34.21 46.20
N ALA A 35 17.09 -32.93 46.52
CA ALA A 35 16.73 -31.90 45.54
C ALA A 35 17.83 -30.84 45.47
N LEU A 36 18.41 -30.64 44.28
CA LEU A 36 19.38 -29.60 44.00
C LEU A 36 18.69 -28.43 43.28
N TYR A 37 18.74 -27.24 43.88
CA TYR A 37 18.19 -25.99 43.32
C TYR A 37 19.33 -25.14 42.75
N GLN A 38 19.16 -24.62 41.53
CA GLN A 38 20.18 -23.87 40.78
C GLN A 38 19.60 -22.69 39.97
N ASP A 39 18.54 -22.04 40.46
CA ASP A 39 17.86 -20.92 39.75
C ASP A 39 17.49 -21.27 38.29
N ILE A 40 16.85 -22.43 38.12
CA ILE A 40 16.52 -22.97 36.80
C ILE A 40 15.35 -22.16 36.21
N LYS A 41 15.60 -21.50 35.08
CA LYS A 41 14.61 -20.68 34.37
C LYS A 41 13.88 -21.48 33.30
N ILE A 42 12.55 -21.34 33.25
CA ILE A 42 11.71 -21.92 32.21
C ILE A 42 11.34 -20.83 31.21
N VAL A 43 11.61 -21.07 29.92
CA VAL A 43 11.28 -20.14 28.83
C VAL A 43 10.50 -20.88 27.76
N VAL A 44 9.31 -20.38 27.42
CA VAL A 44 8.42 -20.92 26.38
C VAL A 44 8.16 -19.80 25.38
N ASN A 45 8.39 -20.04 24.08
CA ASN A 45 8.23 -19.04 23.02
C ASN A 45 8.92 -17.69 23.31
N GLY A 46 10.12 -17.73 23.92
CA GLY A 46 10.89 -16.53 24.29
C GLY A 46 10.42 -15.82 25.55
N LYS A 47 9.33 -16.27 26.19
CA LYS A 47 8.78 -15.70 27.43
C LYS A 47 9.15 -16.56 28.63
N GLN A 48 9.70 -15.93 29.66
CA GLN A 48 9.97 -16.61 30.92
C GLN A 48 8.66 -16.95 31.64
N VAL A 49 8.48 -18.23 31.97
CA VAL A 49 7.29 -18.74 32.65
C VAL A 49 7.47 -18.60 34.15
N LYS A 50 6.50 -17.97 34.82
CA LYS A 50 6.47 -17.90 36.29
C LYS A 50 5.88 -19.19 36.85
N THR A 51 6.54 -19.77 37.84
CA THR A 51 6.06 -20.98 38.51
C THR A 51 5.88 -20.74 40.01
N ASP A 52 4.92 -21.45 40.60
CA ASP A 52 4.66 -21.50 42.04
C ASP A 52 5.65 -22.39 42.79
N ARG A 53 6.30 -23.31 42.08
CA ARG A 53 7.33 -24.22 42.59
C ARG A 53 8.60 -24.09 41.76
N GLU A 54 9.72 -23.96 42.44
CA GLU A 54 11.02 -23.87 41.79
C GLU A 54 11.41 -25.23 41.18
N PRO A 55 11.89 -25.28 39.92
CA PRO A 55 12.42 -26.51 39.36
C PRO A 55 13.69 -26.96 40.08
N PHE A 56 13.91 -28.27 40.15
CA PHE A 56 15.06 -28.85 40.86
C PHE A 56 15.63 -30.05 40.13
N ILE A 57 16.87 -30.41 40.42
CA ILE A 57 17.54 -31.59 39.88
C ILE A 57 17.53 -32.70 40.93
N ASN A 58 17.06 -33.88 40.55
CA ASN A 58 17.20 -35.12 41.33
C ASN A 58 17.86 -36.17 40.44
N LYS A 59 19.00 -36.73 40.89
CA LYS A 59 19.75 -37.78 40.18
C LYS A 59 20.04 -37.45 38.70
N GLY A 60 20.39 -36.19 38.43
CA GLY A 60 20.70 -35.72 37.08
C GLY A 60 19.48 -35.42 36.19
N SER A 61 18.25 -35.59 36.69
CA SER A 61 17.03 -35.22 35.97
C SER A 61 16.44 -33.93 36.55
N THR A 62 16.06 -32.99 35.68
CA THR A 62 15.38 -31.75 36.07
C THR A 62 13.87 -31.98 36.16
N TYR A 63 13.30 -31.69 37.32
CA TYR A 63 11.88 -31.73 37.59
C TYR A 63 11.33 -30.30 37.59
N LEU A 64 10.27 -30.07 36.84
CA LEU A 64 9.62 -28.76 36.74
C LEU A 64 8.10 -28.88 36.86
N PRO A 65 7.40 -27.81 37.28
CA PRO A 65 5.95 -27.77 37.24
C PRO A 65 5.44 -27.81 35.80
N ILE A 66 4.85 -28.93 35.41
CA ILE A 66 4.41 -29.15 34.02
C ILE A 66 3.20 -28.28 33.62
N ARG A 67 2.32 -27.94 34.58
CA ARG A 67 1.11 -27.14 34.33
C ARG A 67 1.42 -25.77 33.70
N PRO A 68 2.23 -24.88 34.31
CA PRO A 68 2.47 -23.56 33.75
C PRO A 68 3.18 -23.62 32.39
N VAL A 69 3.96 -24.68 32.12
CA VAL A 69 4.58 -24.89 30.81
C VAL A 69 3.54 -25.25 29.75
N LEU A 70 2.66 -26.19 30.07
CA LEU A 70 1.62 -26.64 29.13
C LEU A 70 0.55 -25.56 28.90
N GLU A 71 0.23 -24.76 29.92
CA GLU A 71 -0.70 -23.64 29.77
C GLU A 71 -0.16 -22.54 28.84
N GLU A 72 1.13 -22.21 28.92
CA GLU A 72 1.79 -21.30 27.96
C GLU A 72 1.86 -21.88 26.54
N LEU A 73 1.79 -23.21 26.40
CA LEU A 73 1.67 -23.90 25.11
C LEU A 73 0.20 -24.04 24.63
N GLY A 74 -0.76 -23.42 25.31
CA GLY A 74 -2.18 -23.41 24.93
C GLY A 74 -2.95 -24.67 25.33
N ALA A 75 -2.40 -25.49 26.23
CA ALA A 75 -3.10 -26.64 26.80
C ALA A 75 -3.89 -26.25 28.06
N THR A 76 -4.98 -26.96 28.33
CA THR A 76 -5.66 -26.95 29.63
C THR A 76 -5.23 -28.17 30.42
N VAL A 77 -4.84 -27.99 31.69
CA VAL A 77 -4.31 -29.08 32.54
C VAL A 77 -5.21 -29.31 33.76
N GLY A 78 -5.84 -30.47 33.83
CA GLY A 78 -6.68 -30.92 34.94
C GLY A 78 -6.02 -31.97 35.83
N TRP A 79 -6.46 -32.07 37.09
CA TRP A 79 -6.07 -33.15 38.00
C TRP A 79 -7.28 -34.00 38.40
N ASP A 80 -7.24 -35.29 38.07
CA ASP A 80 -8.19 -36.29 38.52
C ASP A 80 -7.65 -36.95 39.80
N SER A 81 -8.14 -36.46 40.94
CA SER A 81 -7.64 -36.91 42.26
C SER A 81 -8.04 -38.33 42.64
N VAL A 82 -9.11 -38.86 42.02
CA VAL A 82 -9.62 -40.21 42.27
C VAL A 82 -8.74 -41.22 41.58
N ASN A 83 -8.45 -41.00 40.30
CA ASN A 83 -7.66 -41.92 39.49
C ASN A 83 -6.15 -41.61 39.52
N LYS A 84 -5.75 -40.50 40.16
CA LYS A 84 -4.38 -39.98 40.16
C LYS A 84 -3.84 -39.69 38.75
N ILE A 85 -4.68 -39.08 37.90
CA ILE A 85 -4.38 -38.79 36.48
C ILE A 85 -4.24 -37.28 36.25
N VAL A 86 -3.20 -36.89 35.52
CA VAL A 86 -3.09 -35.55 34.93
C VAL A 86 -3.77 -35.57 33.56
N LYS A 87 -4.82 -34.77 33.38
CA LYS A 87 -5.54 -34.61 32.10
C LYS A 87 -4.99 -33.40 31.37
N ILE A 88 -4.64 -33.55 30.10
CA ILE A 88 -4.08 -32.49 29.28
C ILE A 88 -4.92 -32.42 28.01
N ASP A 89 -5.58 -31.28 27.80
CA ASP A 89 -6.40 -31.00 26.64
C ASP A 89 -5.76 -29.87 25.83
N MET A 90 -5.22 -30.18 24.65
CA MET A 90 -4.70 -29.16 23.74
C MET A 90 -5.88 -28.41 23.12
N LYS A 91 -5.86 -27.08 23.16
CA LYS A 91 -6.81 -26.27 22.40
C LYS A 91 -6.56 -26.51 20.92
N LYS A 92 -7.36 -27.39 20.30
CA LYS A 92 -7.37 -27.56 18.85
C LYS A 92 -7.89 -26.24 18.28
N GLU A 93 -7.07 -25.52 17.52
CA GLU A 93 -7.59 -24.43 16.69
C GLU A 93 -8.73 -25.01 15.85
N ALA A 94 -9.88 -24.34 15.88
CA ALA A 94 -11.00 -24.77 15.06
C ALA A 94 -10.52 -24.77 13.60
N PRO A 95 -10.78 -25.82 12.81
CA PRO A 95 -10.47 -25.77 11.40
C PRO A 95 -11.17 -24.55 10.81
N VAL A 96 -10.41 -23.66 10.16
CA VAL A 96 -10.94 -22.49 9.46
C VAL A 96 -12.13 -22.96 8.64
N SER A 97 -13.30 -22.36 8.88
CA SER A 97 -14.52 -22.82 8.23
C SER A 97 -14.42 -22.64 6.71
N SER A 98 -15.04 -23.52 5.93
CA SER A 98 -15.07 -23.37 4.47
C SER A 98 -15.65 -22.02 4.04
N GLN A 99 -16.63 -21.51 4.79
CA GLN A 99 -17.25 -20.19 4.56
C GLN A 99 -16.28 -19.04 4.78
N GLU A 100 -15.47 -19.10 5.83
CA GLU A 100 -14.46 -18.09 6.14
C GLU A 100 -13.32 -18.10 5.11
N LEU A 101 -12.93 -19.29 4.64
CA LEU A 101 -11.96 -19.43 3.55
C LEU A 101 -12.50 -18.87 2.23
N GLU A 102 -13.78 -19.13 1.92
CA GLU A 102 -14.45 -18.59 0.72
C GLU A 102 -14.52 -17.06 0.77
N ALA A 103 -14.90 -16.49 1.92
CA ALA A 103 -14.97 -15.04 2.11
C ALA A 103 -13.60 -14.38 1.95
N LEU A 104 -12.54 -14.99 2.49
CA LEU A 104 -11.18 -14.49 2.35
C LEU A 104 -10.67 -14.57 0.90
N ARG A 105 -10.99 -15.66 0.18
CA ARG A 105 -10.69 -15.79 -1.26
C ARG A 105 -11.39 -14.73 -2.09
N MET A 106 -12.68 -14.51 -1.83
CA MET A 106 -13.46 -13.45 -2.48
C MET A 106 -12.82 -12.09 -2.23
N GLN A 107 -12.40 -11.79 -1.00
CA GLN A 107 -11.68 -10.56 -0.70
C GLN A 107 -10.37 -10.44 -1.49
N GLY A 108 -9.62 -11.54 -1.64
CA GLY A 108 -8.43 -11.61 -2.49
C GLY A 108 -8.73 -11.23 -3.94
N TYR A 109 -9.76 -11.84 -4.52
CA TYR A 109 -10.20 -11.52 -5.88
C TYR A 109 -10.58 -10.05 -6.07
N TYR A 110 -11.30 -9.45 -5.12
CA TYR A 110 -11.65 -8.02 -5.20
C TYR A 110 -10.42 -7.12 -5.14
N LYS A 111 -9.47 -7.43 -4.27
CA LYS A 111 -8.21 -6.68 -4.17
C LYS A 111 -7.36 -6.82 -5.42
N ASP A 112 -7.31 -8.00 -6.04
CA ASP A 112 -6.57 -8.20 -7.29
C ASP A 112 -7.17 -7.40 -8.45
N ALA A 113 -8.50 -7.34 -8.53
CA ALA A 113 -9.18 -6.50 -9.51
C ALA A 113 -8.88 -5.00 -9.30
N GLU A 114 -8.86 -4.55 -8.04
CA GLU A 114 -8.51 -3.18 -7.66
C GLU A 114 -7.03 -2.86 -7.98
N ILE A 115 -6.11 -3.77 -7.67
CA ILE A 115 -4.68 -3.65 -8.01
C ILE A 115 -4.50 -3.52 -9.52
N ASN A 116 -5.18 -4.34 -10.31
CA ASN A 116 -5.06 -4.29 -11.77
C ASN A 116 -5.59 -2.96 -12.33
N ARG A 117 -6.70 -2.45 -11.79
CA ARG A 117 -7.25 -1.15 -12.17
C ARG A 117 -6.30 0.00 -11.85
N LEU A 118 -5.81 0.06 -10.61
CA LEU A 118 -4.86 1.10 -10.17
C LEU A 118 -3.54 1.01 -10.93
N THR A 119 -3.08 -0.19 -11.25
CA THR A 119 -1.86 -0.38 -12.06
C THR A 119 -2.00 0.25 -13.44
N LYS A 120 -3.17 0.06 -14.08
CA LYS A 120 -3.45 0.67 -15.38
C LYS A 120 -3.52 2.20 -15.28
N GLU A 121 -4.20 2.73 -14.27
CA GLU A 121 -4.29 4.18 -14.04
C GLU A 121 -2.91 4.82 -13.83
N ILE A 122 -2.02 4.14 -13.09
CA ILE A 122 -0.63 4.58 -12.92
C ILE A 122 0.14 4.59 -14.26
N GLU A 123 -0.09 3.62 -15.13
CA GLU A 123 0.56 3.55 -16.44
C GLU A 123 0.07 4.68 -17.37
N ASP A 124 -1.24 4.89 -17.43
CA ASP A 124 -1.85 5.98 -18.21
C ASP A 124 -1.34 7.36 -17.74
N LEU A 125 -1.28 7.60 -16.42
CA LEU A 125 -0.76 8.86 -15.85
C LEU A 125 0.74 9.06 -16.13
N LYS A 126 1.54 7.98 -16.14
CA LYS A 126 2.98 8.08 -16.48
C LYS A 126 3.18 8.51 -17.93
N ASP A 127 2.37 7.98 -18.84
CA ASP A 127 2.42 8.36 -20.24
C ASP A 127 1.99 9.82 -20.45
N GLU A 128 1.02 10.30 -19.68
CA GLU A 128 0.61 11.71 -19.66
C GLU A 128 1.74 12.63 -19.16
N ILE A 129 2.33 12.31 -18.00
CA ILE A 129 3.48 13.07 -17.46
C ILE A 129 4.61 13.16 -18.49
N LYS A 130 4.93 12.05 -19.16
CA LYS A 130 5.99 12.03 -20.18
C LYS A 130 5.70 12.94 -21.38
N LYS A 131 4.43 13.13 -21.74
CA LYS A 131 4.04 14.08 -22.80
C LYS A 131 4.24 15.52 -22.31
N LEU A 132 3.75 15.82 -21.10
CA LEU A 132 3.89 17.13 -20.48
C LEU A 132 5.36 17.54 -20.30
N GLU A 133 6.23 16.63 -19.84
CA GLU A 133 7.68 16.88 -19.73
C GLU A 133 8.33 17.20 -21.09
N LYS A 134 7.78 16.67 -22.18
CA LYS A 134 8.28 16.95 -23.53
C LYS A 134 7.83 18.33 -24.01
N GLU A 135 6.61 18.72 -23.67
CA GLU A 135 6.05 20.05 -23.96
C GLU A 135 6.79 21.11 -23.15
N GLU A 136 6.96 20.93 -21.83
CA GLU A 136 7.76 21.80 -20.96
C GLU A 136 9.20 21.97 -21.48
N LYS A 137 9.84 20.90 -21.95
CA LYS A 137 11.19 20.99 -22.55
C LYS A 137 11.24 21.77 -23.85
N LYS A 138 10.16 21.77 -24.64
CA LYS A 138 10.09 22.60 -25.84
C LYS A 138 9.99 24.06 -25.45
N ALA A 139 9.15 24.40 -24.48
CA ALA A 139 9.03 25.78 -24.00
C ALA A 139 10.31 26.27 -23.31
N SER A 140 10.93 25.46 -22.46
CA SER A 140 12.21 25.78 -21.80
C SER A 140 13.41 25.84 -22.77
N LYS A 141 13.30 25.32 -24.01
CA LYS A 141 14.41 25.34 -24.99
C LYS A 141 14.73 26.77 -25.45
N TYR A 142 13.72 27.62 -25.54
CA TYR A 142 13.84 28.97 -26.09
C TYR A 142 13.93 29.98 -24.94
N LYS A 143 14.83 30.95 -25.10
CA LYS A 143 15.12 31.95 -24.05
C LYS A 143 14.02 33.01 -23.98
N ASP A 144 13.39 33.30 -25.11
CA ASP A 144 12.25 34.19 -25.30
C ASP A 144 11.47 33.74 -26.55
N LEU A 145 10.29 34.31 -26.76
CA LEU A 145 9.41 33.97 -27.89
C LEU A 145 10.04 34.30 -29.24
N GLU A 146 10.88 35.34 -29.30
CA GLU A 146 11.56 35.76 -30.52
C GLU A 146 12.49 34.65 -31.05
N ASP A 147 13.30 34.03 -30.18
CA ASP A 147 14.16 32.89 -30.54
C ASP A 147 13.36 31.71 -31.11
N TYR A 148 12.19 31.40 -30.54
CA TYR A 148 11.30 30.34 -31.03
C TYR A 148 10.78 30.63 -32.44
N LEU A 149 10.30 31.85 -32.67
CA LEU A 149 9.73 32.26 -33.94
C LEU A 149 10.78 32.23 -35.07
N TYR A 150 12.02 32.63 -34.80
CA TYR A 150 13.09 32.51 -35.80
C TYR A 150 13.51 31.06 -36.08
N ASP A 151 13.56 30.17 -35.07
CA ASP A 151 13.93 28.75 -35.26
C ASP A 151 12.87 27.98 -36.05
N GLU A 152 11.59 28.15 -35.70
CA GLU A 152 10.49 27.37 -36.26
C GLU A 152 9.78 28.05 -37.44
N TYR A 153 9.71 29.39 -37.46
CA TYR A 153 8.88 30.15 -38.40
C TYR A 153 9.62 31.28 -39.14
N SER A 154 10.95 31.33 -39.15
CA SER A 154 11.69 32.30 -40.01
C SER A 154 11.33 32.21 -41.50
N THR A 155 10.80 31.06 -41.94
CA THR A 155 10.10 30.95 -43.21
C THR A 155 8.86 30.08 -43.06
N TRP A 156 7.69 30.66 -43.27
CA TRP A 156 6.39 29.96 -43.21
C TRP A 156 5.59 30.21 -44.48
N GLU A 157 4.92 29.18 -45.03
CA GLU A 157 4.29 29.22 -46.37
C GLU A 157 5.18 29.75 -47.51
N ARG A 158 6.50 29.58 -47.39
CA ARG A 158 7.51 30.12 -48.33
C ARG A 158 7.56 31.65 -48.34
N ILE A 159 7.09 32.30 -47.29
CA ILE A 159 7.21 33.72 -46.98
C ILE A 159 8.25 33.83 -45.86
N ARG A 160 9.14 34.81 -45.94
CA ARG A 160 10.07 35.13 -44.85
C ARG A 160 9.45 36.23 -44.01
N PHE A 161 9.44 36.01 -42.71
CA PHE A 161 8.93 36.94 -41.72
C PHE A 161 10.06 37.40 -40.82
N ASN A 162 10.00 38.65 -40.36
CA ASN A 162 10.75 39.08 -39.18
C ASN A 162 9.79 39.22 -38.00
N TYR A 163 10.34 39.09 -36.81
CA TYR A 163 9.59 39.06 -35.56
C TYR A 163 10.20 40.04 -34.58
N TYR A 164 9.33 40.80 -33.92
CA TYR A 164 9.69 41.73 -32.86
C TYR A 164 8.79 41.51 -31.67
N VAL A 165 9.38 41.15 -30.52
CA VAL A 165 8.63 40.86 -29.29
C VAL A 165 8.94 41.94 -28.25
N TYR A 166 7.90 42.65 -27.81
CA TYR A 166 8.01 43.66 -26.77
C TYR A 166 7.28 43.20 -25.51
N GLU A 167 8.06 42.91 -24.47
CA GLU A 167 7.52 42.53 -23.17
C GLU A 167 7.25 43.77 -22.30
N TYR A 168 5.99 43.93 -21.89
CA TYR A 168 5.55 44.93 -20.92
C TYR A 168 5.19 44.27 -19.59
N ARG A 169 4.76 45.11 -18.64
CA ARG A 169 4.44 44.68 -17.27
C ARG A 169 3.34 43.60 -17.23
N ASN A 170 2.27 43.80 -18.00
CA ASN A 170 1.09 42.93 -17.99
C ASN A 170 0.75 42.37 -19.38
N SER A 171 1.53 42.74 -20.39
CA SER A 171 1.24 42.39 -21.77
C SER A 171 2.51 42.10 -22.56
N VAL A 172 2.34 41.44 -23.68
CA VAL A 172 3.37 41.16 -24.68
C VAL A 172 2.80 41.53 -26.04
N GLU A 173 3.56 42.34 -26.77
CA GLU A 173 3.24 42.73 -28.14
C GLU A 173 4.15 41.96 -29.10
N LEU A 174 3.56 41.34 -30.12
CA LEU A 174 4.27 40.68 -31.21
C LEU A 174 3.98 41.40 -32.52
N ILE A 175 5.01 41.92 -33.16
CA ILE A 175 4.92 42.43 -34.54
C ILE A 175 5.57 41.40 -35.46
N ILE A 176 4.80 40.96 -36.45
CA ILE A 176 5.23 40.06 -37.52
C ILE A 176 5.24 40.88 -38.80
N ASP A 177 6.41 41.15 -39.37
CA ASP A 177 6.49 41.85 -40.65
C ASP A 177 7.02 40.96 -41.78
N PHE A 178 6.66 41.33 -43.01
CA PHE A 178 7.20 40.70 -44.21
C PHE A 178 7.15 41.66 -45.41
N ASP A 179 7.96 41.35 -46.42
CA ASP A 179 7.98 42.04 -47.72
C ASP A 179 6.75 41.62 -48.53
N TYR A 180 5.62 42.32 -48.38
CA TYR A 180 4.36 42.01 -49.06
C TYR A 180 4.51 42.12 -50.57
N ASP A 181 5.16 43.18 -51.07
CA ASP A 181 5.46 43.36 -52.50
C ASP A 181 6.13 42.12 -53.15
N ARG A 182 7.00 41.42 -52.40
CA ARG A 182 7.65 40.18 -52.86
C ARG A 182 6.75 38.96 -52.76
N TYR A 183 5.86 38.91 -51.78
CA TYR A 183 5.13 37.70 -51.38
C TYR A 183 3.61 37.79 -51.55
N GLU A 184 3.07 38.87 -52.13
CA GLU A 184 1.64 39.18 -52.34
C GLU A 184 0.84 37.94 -52.73
N SER A 185 1.13 37.36 -53.89
CA SER A 185 0.40 36.17 -54.37
C SER A 185 0.48 34.97 -53.44
N ARG A 186 1.54 34.82 -52.63
CA ARG A 186 1.61 33.74 -51.64
C ARG A 186 0.76 34.06 -50.44
N TRP A 187 0.81 35.29 -49.94
CA TRP A 187 0.01 35.75 -48.82
C TRP A 187 -1.49 35.60 -49.13
N ASP A 188 -1.93 36.11 -50.27
CA ASP A 188 -3.33 36.09 -50.72
C ASP A 188 -3.88 34.67 -50.93
N ASP A 189 -3.01 33.70 -51.25
CA ASP A 189 -3.38 32.30 -51.42
C ASP A 189 -3.55 31.56 -50.08
N ILE A 190 -3.08 32.12 -48.96
CA ILE A 190 -3.20 31.51 -47.64
C ILE A 190 -4.64 31.67 -47.14
N ARG A 191 -5.25 30.55 -46.77
CA ARG A 191 -6.57 30.57 -46.15
C ARG A 191 -6.48 31.16 -44.75
N GLU A 192 -7.38 32.06 -44.38
CA GLU A 192 -7.50 32.63 -43.02
C GLU A 192 -7.35 31.58 -41.92
N ARG A 193 -8.07 30.46 -41.99
CA ARG A 193 -7.95 29.33 -41.03
C ARG A 193 -6.51 28.84 -40.80
N ARG A 194 -5.68 28.91 -41.83
CA ARG A 194 -4.27 28.50 -41.73
C ARG A 194 -3.44 29.54 -40.98
N ILE A 195 -3.73 30.83 -41.16
CA ILE A 195 -3.16 31.93 -40.37
C ILE A 195 -3.67 31.84 -38.93
N GLU A 196 -4.98 31.63 -38.71
CA GLU A 196 -5.57 31.44 -37.38
C GLU A 196 -4.88 30.31 -36.60
N ASN A 197 -4.70 29.14 -37.23
CA ASN A 197 -4.02 28.01 -36.59
C ASN A 197 -2.56 28.34 -36.25
N TRP A 198 -1.87 29.03 -37.15
CA TRP A 198 -0.47 29.42 -36.95
C TRP A 198 -0.31 30.42 -35.81
N LEU A 199 -1.14 31.48 -35.78
CA LEU A 199 -1.17 32.44 -34.67
C LEU A 199 -1.61 31.78 -33.35
N GLY A 200 -2.49 30.78 -33.40
CA GLY A 200 -2.85 29.95 -32.24
C GLY A 200 -1.66 29.17 -31.68
N GLU A 201 -0.86 28.53 -32.54
CA GLU A 201 0.37 27.84 -32.10
C GLU A 201 1.38 28.82 -31.47
N ILE A 202 1.50 30.03 -32.01
CA ILE A 202 2.34 31.10 -31.43
C ILE A 202 1.82 31.54 -30.06
N TYR A 203 0.50 31.76 -29.94
CA TYR A 203 -0.12 32.18 -28.68
C TYR A 203 0.06 31.14 -27.58
N ASP A 204 -0.11 29.84 -27.86
CA ASP A 204 0.10 28.78 -26.87
C ASP A 204 1.52 28.83 -26.26
N ILE A 205 2.53 29.09 -27.10
CA ILE A 205 3.92 29.23 -26.66
C ILE A 205 4.13 30.55 -25.90
N ALA A 206 3.52 31.65 -26.36
CA ALA A 206 3.60 32.93 -25.68
C ALA A 206 2.96 32.87 -24.28
N ASP A 207 1.81 32.24 -24.13
CA ASP A 207 1.09 32.06 -22.86
C ASP A 207 1.96 31.26 -21.85
N GLU A 208 2.66 30.23 -22.33
CA GLU A 208 3.58 29.42 -21.54
C GLU A 208 4.85 30.18 -21.12
N ILE A 209 5.47 30.94 -22.03
CA ILE A 209 6.69 31.70 -21.75
C ILE A 209 6.42 32.89 -20.82
N TYR A 210 5.30 33.58 -21.02
CA TYR A 210 5.00 34.85 -20.36
C TYR A 210 3.96 34.75 -19.23
N ASP A 211 3.61 33.54 -18.79
CA ASP A 211 2.77 33.25 -17.61
C ASP A 211 1.41 33.95 -17.66
N GLY A 212 0.73 33.84 -18.82
CA GLY A 212 -0.64 34.35 -19.00
C GLY A 212 -0.80 35.86 -19.09
N LYS A 213 0.24 36.60 -19.50
CA LYS A 213 0.14 38.03 -19.86
C LYS A 213 -0.80 38.25 -21.06
N ASP A 214 -1.39 39.43 -21.14
CA ASP A 214 -2.19 39.83 -22.30
C ASP A 214 -1.30 39.84 -23.55
N PHE A 215 -1.62 39.02 -24.55
CA PHE A 215 -0.84 38.86 -25.77
C PHE A 215 -1.57 39.51 -26.95
N TYR A 216 -0.93 40.44 -27.65
CA TYR A 216 -1.53 41.09 -28.81
C TYR A 216 -0.48 41.40 -29.87
N GLY A 217 -0.90 41.77 -31.07
CA GLY A 217 0.04 42.04 -32.15
C GLY A 217 -0.57 42.23 -33.52
N THR A 218 0.33 42.40 -34.50
CA THR A 218 0.01 42.65 -35.90
C THR A 218 0.79 41.75 -36.84
N ILE A 219 0.20 41.48 -38.00
CA ILE A 219 0.94 41.07 -39.19
C ILE A 219 0.88 42.23 -40.18
N GLU A 220 2.03 42.79 -40.55
CA GLU A 220 2.12 44.02 -41.33
C GLU A 220 3.18 43.97 -42.45
N ASP A 221 3.06 44.86 -43.44
CA ASP A 221 4.11 45.04 -44.45
C ASP A 221 5.33 45.79 -43.86
N GLU A 222 6.53 45.28 -44.15
CA GLU A 222 7.80 45.82 -43.64
C GLU A 222 8.07 47.26 -44.11
N TYR A 223 7.52 47.70 -45.25
CA TYR A 223 7.89 48.98 -45.87
C TYR A 223 6.88 50.09 -45.60
N ASP A 224 5.58 49.83 -45.72
CA ASP A 224 4.54 50.84 -45.54
C ASP A 224 3.71 50.68 -44.25
N GLY A 225 3.88 49.56 -43.53
CA GLY A 225 3.16 49.28 -42.30
C GLY A 225 1.68 49.00 -42.51
N GLU A 226 1.26 48.61 -43.72
CA GLU A 226 -0.09 48.11 -43.96
C GLU A 226 -0.33 46.87 -43.08
N VAL A 227 -1.30 46.96 -42.17
CA VAL A 227 -1.66 45.87 -41.26
C VAL A 227 -2.67 44.97 -41.97
N PHE A 228 -2.34 43.69 -42.11
CA PHE A 228 -3.21 42.68 -42.71
C PHE A 228 -4.01 41.91 -41.66
N VAL A 229 -3.43 41.74 -40.46
CA VAL A 229 -4.05 40.98 -39.36
C VAL A 229 -3.75 41.66 -38.04
N GLU A 230 -4.77 41.84 -37.21
CA GLU A 230 -4.64 42.18 -35.80
C GLU A 230 -5.08 41.00 -34.94
N PHE A 231 -4.40 40.76 -33.82
CA PHE A 231 -4.78 39.73 -32.88
C PHE A 231 -4.61 40.18 -31.43
N GLU A 232 -5.51 39.72 -30.56
CA GLU A 232 -5.47 40.02 -29.13
C GLU A 232 -6.01 38.83 -28.31
N SER A 233 -5.34 38.51 -27.22
CA SER A 233 -5.77 37.46 -26.31
C SER A 233 -6.89 37.98 -25.42
N TYR A 234 -8.02 37.27 -25.41
CA TYR A 234 -9.15 37.56 -24.54
C TYR A 234 -9.64 36.29 -23.84
N ARG A 235 -9.53 36.26 -22.50
CA ARG A 235 -10.00 35.14 -21.66
C ARG A 235 -9.42 33.76 -22.06
N GLY A 236 -8.13 33.70 -22.35
CA GLY A 236 -7.44 32.45 -22.70
C GLY A 236 -7.73 31.95 -24.11
N ARG A 237 -8.08 32.86 -25.03
CA ARG A 237 -8.26 32.60 -26.45
C ARG A 237 -7.70 33.75 -27.25
N LEU A 238 -7.17 33.47 -28.42
CA LEU A 238 -6.76 34.51 -29.37
C LEU A 238 -7.95 34.92 -30.24
N ASP A 239 -8.30 36.19 -30.22
CA ASP A 239 -9.21 36.79 -31.20
C ASP A 239 -8.37 37.35 -32.34
N ILE A 240 -8.85 37.18 -33.58
CA ILE A 240 -8.08 37.48 -34.79
C ILE A 240 -9.00 38.22 -35.76
N GLU A 241 -8.56 39.40 -36.20
CA GLU A 241 -9.24 40.25 -37.16
C GLU A 241 -8.38 40.40 -38.43
N PHE A 242 -8.97 40.06 -39.58
CA PHE A 242 -8.36 40.26 -40.90
C PHE A 242 -8.87 41.58 -41.47
N LEU A 243 -7.95 42.45 -41.91
CA LEU A 243 -8.24 43.83 -42.33
C LEU A 243 -8.36 44.00 -43.85
#